data_AF-E2B3Y9-F1
#
_entry.id   AF-E2B3Y9-F1
#
_cell.length_a   1.000
_cell.length_b   1.000
_cell.length_c   1.000
_cell.angle_alpha   90.00
_cell.angle_beta   90.00
_cell.angle_gamma   90.00
#
_symmetry.space_group_name_H-M   'P 1'
#
loop_
_entity.id
_entity.type
_entity.pdbx_description
1 polymer ?
#
loop_
_entity_poly.entity_id
_entity_poly.type
_entity_poly.pdbx_seq_one_letter_code
_entity_poly.pdbx_strand_id
1 'polypeptide(L)'
;RQCATGALILEIPGENRSAQADLLAGRLREILADRARVNRLQKLGEIRLRGLEISTTENEAPECIAKEGGCNTTTKTGRIMTTIGGIRFLWVQCPLMAAKKAVKKGVLTIGWTQVRVELLDARPLQCFKCLERGHVQSNCNSDIDRRQNCYRCGEKGHLAQDCEA
;
A
#
# COMPACT_ATOMS: atom_id res chain seq x y z
N ARG A 1 23.42 -3.97 3.78
CA ARG A 1 22.88 -5.03 4.68
C ARG A 1 22.09 -6.05 3.86
N GLN A 2 21.74 -7.22 4.40
CA GLN A 2 20.84 -8.17 3.73
C GLN A 2 19.46 -8.17 4.42
N CYS A 3 18.39 -8.24 3.62
CA CYS A 3 17.03 -8.48 4.10
C CYS A 3 16.87 -9.93 4.57
N ALA A 4 15.84 -10.18 5.39
CA ALA A 4 15.40 -11.55 5.74
C ALA A 4 15.03 -12.40 4.50
N THR A 5 14.75 -11.76 3.36
CA THR A 5 14.47 -12.40 2.07
C THR A 5 15.72 -12.65 1.22
N GLY A 6 16.92 -12.33 1.71
CA GLY A 6 18.20 -12.43 0.98
C GLY A 6 18.51 -11.25 0.06
N ALA A 7 17.57 -10.30 -0.11
CA ALA A 7 17.79 -9.10 -0.92
C ALA A 7 18.85 -8.17 -0.31
N LEU A 8 19.59 -7.44 -1.15
CA LEU A 8 20.63 -6.52 -0.71
C LEU A 8 20.05 -5.12 -0.44
N ILE A 9 20.24 -4.60 0.77
CA ILE A 9 19.85 -3.25 1.20
C ILE A 9 21.07 -2.33 1.09
N LEU A 10 20.92 -1.29 0.28
CA LEU A 10 21.85 -0.17 0.19
C LEU A 10 21.31 0.99 1.02
N GLU A 11 22.08 1.43 2.02
CA GLU A 11 21.74 2.55 2.90
C GLU A 11 22.59 3.76 2.52
N ILE A 12 21.96 4.92 2.40
CA ILE A 12 22.66 6.19 2.14
C ILE A 12 22.64 7.03 3.42
N PRO A 13 23.78 7.17 4.12
CA PRO A 13 23.89 8.05 5.27
C PRO A 13 24.01 9.52 4.83
N GLY A 14 23.69 10.45 5.73
CA GLY A 14 23.90 11.89 5.53
C GLY A 14 22.63 12.71 5.27
N GLU A 15 22.85 14.00 5.02
CA GLU A 15 21.79 14.96 4.63
C GLU A 15 21.30 14.70 3.21
N ASN A 16 20.04 15.04 2.91
CA ASN A 16 19.41 14.75 1.60
C ASN A 16 19.37 13.27 1.19
N ARG A 17 19.50 12.33 2.14
CA ARG A 17 19.41 10.88 1.91
C ARG A 17 18.23 10.44 1.04
N SER A 18 17.08 11.11 1.11
CA SER A 18 15.91 10.75 0.30
C SER A 18 16.16 11.01 -1.18
N ALA A 19 16.59 12.23 -1.53
CA ALA A 19 16.85 12.61 -2.92
C ALA A 19 17.99 11.78 -3.53
N GLN A 20 19.05 11.53 -2.75
CA GLN A 20 20.16 10.67 -3.17
C GLN A 20 19.73 9.22 -3.36
N ALA A 21 18.86 8.69 -2.50
CA ALA A 21 18.31 7.34 -2.64
C ALA A 21 17.42 7.20 -3.87
N ASP A 22 16.65 8.25 -4.19
CA ASP A 22 15.81 8.28 -5.37
C ASP A 22 16.68 8.34 -6.66
N LEU A 23 17.76 9.13 -6.66
CA LEU A 23 18.72 9.20 -7.78
C LEU A 23 19.47 7.88 -7.98
N LEU A 24 19.97 7.27 -6.90
CA LEU A 24 20.63 5.96 -6.96
C LEU A 24 19.69 4.88 -7.49
N ALA A 25 18.44 4.85 -6.99
CA ALA A 25 17.44 3.90 -7.46
C ALA A 25 17.13 4.09 -8.95
N GLY A 26 17.08 5.33 -9.46
CA GLY A 26 16.93 5.63 -10.88
C GLY A 26 18.06 5.04 -11.72
N ARG A 27 19.31 5.35 -11.37
CA ARG A 27 20.50 4.86 -12.09
C ARG A 27 20.62 3.34 -12.04
N LEU A 28 20.33 2.73 -10.90
CA LEU A 28 20.37 1.27 -10.77
C LEU A 28 19.28 0.60 -11.62
N ARG A 29 18.10 1.20 -11.79
CA ARG A 29 17.07 0.66 -12.70
C ARG A 29 17.52 0.70 -14.16
N GLU A 30 18.19 1.78 -14.57
CA GLU A 30 18.74 1.90 -15.93
C GLU A 30 19.77 0.80 -16.20
N ILE A 31 20.71 0.58 -15.27
CA ILE A 31 21.82 -0.35 -15.46
C ILE A 31 21.39 -1.81 -15.27
N LEU A 32 20.44 -2.07 -14.37
CA LEU A 32 20.06 -3.42 -13.94
C LEU A 32 18.71 -3.88 -14.49
N ALA A 33 18.13 -3.18 -15.48
CA ALA A 33 16.79 -3.42 -16.01
C ALA A 33 16.46 -4.91 -16.22
N ASP A 34 17.40 -5.69 -16.75
CA ASP A 34 17.22 -7.12 -17.07
C ASP A 34 17.80 -8.07 -16.02
N ARG A 35 18.57 -7.57 -15.05
CA ARG A 35 19.37 -8.39 -14.11
C ARG A 35 18.84 -8.37 -12.68
N ALA A 36 18.19 -7.30 -12.26
CA ALA A 36 17.71 -7.17 -10.88
C ALA A 36 16.52 -6.22 -10.76
N ARG A 37 15.60 -6.56 -9.85
CA ARG A 37 14.52 -5.66 -9.45
C ARG A 37 15.03 -4.67 -8.40
N VAL A 38 15.05 -3.38 -8.76
CA VAL A 38 15.45 -2.29 -7.86
C VAL A 38 14.22 -1.67 -7.23
N ASN A 39 14.07 -1.85 -5.91
CA ASN A 39 12.98 -1.29 -5.15
C ASN A 39 13.45 -0.18 -4.20
N ARG A 40 12.77 0.96 -4.19
CA ARG A 40 13.08 2.08 -3.30
C ARG A 40 12.28 1.88 -2.01
N LEU A 41 12.95 1.39 -0.97
CA LEU A 41 12.32 1.16 0.34
C LEU A 41 11.85 2.48 0.95
N GLN A 42 10.55 2.58 1.23
CA GLN A 42 9.92 3.69 1.94
C GLN A 42 9.02 3.15 3.04
N LYS A 43 8.81 3.94 4.09
CA LYS A 43 7.68 3.70 4.99
C LYS A 43 6.41 4.01 4.21
N LEU A 44 5.52 3.03 4.10
CA LEU A 44 4.22 3.17 3.46
C LEU A 44 3.14 3.45 4.51
N GLY A 45 2.11 4.17 4.10
CA GLY A 45 0.88 4.37 4.85
C GLY A 45 -0.32 3.94 4.00
N GLU A 46 -1.38 3.48 4.66
CA GLU A 46 -2.65 3.15 4.03
C GLU A 46 -3.65 4.26 4.33
N ILE A 47 -4.37 4.73 3.31
CA ILE A 47 -5.44 5.72 3.45
C ILE A 47 -6.73 5.19 2.85
N ARG A 48 -7.85 5.64 3.41
CA ARG A 48 -9.20 5.41 2.90
C ARG A 48 -9.75 6.72 2.37
N LEU A 49 -10.22 6.67 1.12
CA LEU A 49 -10.94 7.74 0.45
C LEU A 49 -12.43 7.42 0.52
N ARG A 50 -13.26 8.35 1.03
CA ARG A 50 -14.69 8.14 1.21
C ARG A 50 -15.51 9.22 0.51
N GLY A 51 -16.59 8.82 -0.16
CA GLY A 51 -17.48 9.73 -0.89
C GLY A 51 -17.07 9.93 -2.35
N LEU A 52 -16.59 8.87 -3.01
CA LEU A 52 -16.24 8.92 -4.43
C LEU A 52 -17.52 8.98 -5.30
N GLU A 53 -17.50 9.79 -6.35
CA GLU A 53 -18.56 9.84 -7.36
C GLU A 53 -18.59 8.55 -8.17
N ILE A 54 -19.73 8.16 -8.76
CA ILE A 54 -19.88 6.90 -9.53
C ILE A 54 -18.97 6.81 -10.76
N SER A 55 -18.62 7.95 -11.36
CA SER A 55 -17.74 8.04 -12.54
C SER A 55 -16.25 7.91 -12.20
N THR A 56 -15.86 8.10 -10.94
CA THR A 56 -14.46 8.08 -10.52
C THR A 56 -13.83 6.71 -10.79
N THR A 57 -12.70 6.73 -11.51
CA THR A 57 -11.88 5.54 -11.79
C THR A 57 -10.84 5.29 -10.70
N GLU A 58 -10.33 4.07 -10.63
CA GLU A 58 -9.30 3.66 -9.65
C GLU A 58 -7.95 4.36 -9.84
N ASN A 59 -7.72 4.97 -11.01
CA ASN A 59 -6.48 5.66 -11.37
C ASN A 59 -6.48 7.16 -10.99
N GLU A 60 -7.64 7.80 -10.91
CA GLU A 60 -7.72 9.23 -10.56
C GLU A 60 -7.27 9.51 -9.13
N ALA A 61 -7.62 8.62 -8.20
CA ALA A 61 -7.22 8.72 -6.80
C ALA A 61 -5.71 8.70 -6.58
N PRO A 62 -4.93 7.72 -7.09
CA PRO A 62 -3.48 7.69 -6.92
C PRO A 62 -2.80 8.89 -7.58
N GLU A 63 -3.30 9.38 -8.72
CA GLU A 63 -2.78 10.60 -9.35
C GLU A 63 -3.00 11.85 -8.48
N CYS A 64 -4.18 11.99 -7.88
CA CYS A 64 -4.47 13.10 -6.97
C CYS A 64 -3.56 13.05 -5.73
N ILE A 65 -3.39 11.86 -5.14
CA ILE A 65 -2.49 11.66 -4.00
C ILE A 65 -1.02 11.92 -4.38
N ALA A 66 -0.60 11.53 -5.59
CA ALA A 66 0.74 11.78 -6.10
C ALA A 66 1.01 13.29 -6.26
N LYS A 67 0.08 14.03 -6.87
CA LYS A 67 0.15 15.49 -7.03
C LYS A 67 0.22 16.21 -5.68
N GLU A 68 -0.66 15.87 -4.76
CA GLU A 68 -0.72 16.51 -3.43
C GLU A 68 0.46 16.10 -2.56
N GLY A 69 0.84 14.82 -2.60
CA GLY A 69 1.92 14.23 -1.83
C GLY A 69 3.33 14.51 -2.38
N GLY A 70 3.44 15.08 -3.59
CA GLY A 70 4.72 15.29 -4.28
C GLY A 70 5.48 13.97 -4.50
N CYS A 71 4.76 12.88 -4.75
CA CYS A 71 5.33 11.54 -4.82
C CYS A 71 5.25 10.98 -6.24
N ASN A 72 6.40 10.62 -6.82
CA ASN A 72 6.53 9.96 -8.13
C ASN A 72 6.48 8.43 -8.04
N THR A 73 6.15 7.88 -6.87
CA THR A 73 6.30 6.45 -6.56
C THR A 73 5.01 5.65 -6.73
N THR A 74 5.21 4.36 -7.02
CA THR A 74 4.20 3.30 -7.16
C THR A 74 3.26 3.25 -5.96
N THR A 75 2.07 3.81 -6.11
CA THR A 75 0.95 3.63 -5.20
C THR A 75 0.27 2.30 -5.52
N LYS A 76 -0.24 1.61 -4.49
CA LYS A 76 -1.15 0.48 -4.70
C LYS A 76 -2.56 0.94 -4.41
N THR A 77 -3.47 0.63 -5.30
CA THR A 77 -4.90 0.92 -5.16
C THR A 77 -5.66 -0.39 -5.04
N GLY A 78 -6.68 -0.39 -4.19
CA GLY A 78 -7.67 -1.46 -4.16
C GLY A 78 -8.73 -1.22 -5.24
N ARG A 79 -9.78 -2.04 -5.22
CA ARG A 79 -11.00 -1.73 -5.99
C ARG A 79 -11.85 -0.70 -5.27
N ILE A 80 -12.61 0.09 -6.03
CA ILE A 80 -13.66 0.92 -5.44
C ILE A 80 -14.75 0.00 -4.89
N MET A 81 -15.04 0.14 -3.60
CA MET A 81 -16.11 -0.60 -2.92
C MET A 81 -17.26 0.32 -2.57
N THR A 82 -18.48 -0.22 -2.52
CA THR A 82 -19.69 0.52 -2.18
C THR A 82 -20.28 -0.03 -0.89
N THR A 83 -20.58 0.83 0.07
CA THR A 83 -21.27 0.41 1.29
C THR A 83 -22.77 0.22 1.03
N ILE A 84 -23.47 -0.43 1.98
CA ILE A 84 -24.94 -0.60 1.92
C ILE A 84 -25.68 0.75 1.76
N GLY A 85 -25.12 1.84 2.30
CA GLY A 85 -25.66 3.21 2.15
C GLY A 85 -25.29 3.91 0.84
N GLY A 86 -24.77 3.20 -0.16
CA GLY A 86 -24.38 3.77 -1.47
C GLY A 86 -23.09 4.60 -1.47
N ILE A 87 -22.39 4.69 -0.33
CA ILE A 87 -21.15 5.46 -0.24
C ILE A 87 -20.01 4.65 -0.85
N ARG A 88 -19.42 5.18 -1.93
CA ARG A 88 -18.22 4.60 -2.55
C ARG A 88 -16.97 4.99 -1.77
N PHE A 89 -16.05 4.04 -1.62
CA PHE A 89 -14.77 4.27 -0.97
C PHE A 89 -13.65 3.48 -1.65
N LEU A 90 -12.42 3.96 -1.50
CA LEU A 90 -11.22 3.36 -2.08
C LEU A 90 -10.11 3.29 -1.04
N TRP A 91 -9.43 2.15 -1.01
CA TRP A 91 -8.20 1.95 -0.25
C TRP A 91 -7.00 2.28 -1.15
N VAL A 92 -6.06 3.07 -0.62
CA VAL A 92 -4.81 3.41 -1.32
C VAL A 92 -3.63 3.26 -0.36
N GLN A 93 -2.57 2.59 -0.82
CA GLN A 93 -1.28 2.54 -0.15
C GLN A 93 -0.29 3.45 -0.88
N CYS A 94 0.30 4.38 -0.15
CA CYS A 94 1.24 5.37 -0.67
C CYS A 94 2.37 5.62 0.34
N PRO A 95 3.43 6.35 -0.03
CA PRO A 95 4.44 6.80 0.93
C PRO A 95 3.83 7.50 2.14
N LEU A 96 4.31 7.19 3.34
CA LEU A 96 3.75 7.71 4.59
C LEU A 96 3.73 9.24 4.65
N MET A 97 4.71 9.91 4.00
CA MET A 97 4.75 11.36 3.90
C MET A 97 3.59 11.91 3.06
N ALA A 98 3.28 11.30 1.91
CA ALA A 98 2.13 11.66 1.09
C ALA A 98 0.81 11.40 1.83
N ALA A 99 0.69 10.23 2.46
CA ALA A 99 -0.48 9.88 3.27
C ALA A 99 -0.75 10.93 4.35
N LYS A 100 0.27 11.30 5.14
CA LYS A 100 0.14 12.33 6.20
C LYS A 100 -0.26 13.69 5.65
N LYS A 101 0.28 14.10 4.49
CA LYS A 101 -0.06 15.38 3.86
C LYS A 101 -1.51 15.39 3.37
N ALA A 102 -1.94 14.30 2.71
CA ALA A 102 -3.33 14.13 2.26
C ALA A 102 -4.32 14.17 3.44
N VAL A 103 -4.00 13.47 4.54
CA VAL A 103 -4.84 13.45 5.74
C VAL A 103 -4.86 14.80 6.46
N LYS A 104 -3.73 15.53 6.49
CA LYS A 104 -3.70 16.90 7.04
C LYS A 104 -4.61 17.86 6.29
N LYS A 105 -4.76 17.68 4.97
CA LYS A 105 -5.73 18.43 4.15
C LYS A 105 -7.18 18.00 4.45
N GLY A 106 -7.38 16.74 4.84
CA GLY A 106 -8.66 16.17 5.26
C GLY A 106 -9.61 15.85 4.11
N VAL A 107 -9.61 16.68 3.06
CA VAL A 107 -10.39 16.51 1.84
C VAL A 107 -9.53 16.64 0.60
N LEU A 108 -9.78 15.80 -0.40
CA LEU A 108 -9.19 15.85 -1.73
C LEU A 108 -10.28 16.09 -2.77
N THR A 109 -9.97 16.87 -3.79
CA THR A 109 -10.85 17.00 -4.95
C THR A 109 -10.48 15.92 -5.95
N ILE A 110 -11.41 15.02 -6.24
CA ILE A 110 -11.25 13.96 -7.26
C ILE A 110 -12.46 14.06 -8.18
N GLY A 111 -12.20 14.28 -9.48
CA GLY A 111 -13.22 14.71 -10.43
C GLY A 111 -13.89 16.00 -9.94
N TRP A 112 -15.21 15.94 -9.75
CA TRP A 112 -16.04 17.06 -9.32
C TRP A 112 -16.42 17.02 -7.83
N THR A 113 -15.93 16.03 -7.09
CA THR A 113 -16.37 15.77 -5.72
C THR A 113 -15.25 15.98 -4.70
N GLN A 114 -15.65 16.38 -3.49
CA GLN A 114 -14.78 16.44 -2.33
C GLN A 114 -14.82 15.11 -1.59
N VAL A 115 -13.68 14.44 -1.58
CA VAL A 115 -13.50 13.11 -1.02
C VAL A 115 -12.78 13.22 0.31
N ARG A 116 -13.36 12.62 1.36
CA ARG A 116 -12.74 12.61 2.69
C ARG A 116 -11.57 11.63 2.72
N VAL A 117 -10.48 12.02 3.37
CA VAL A 117 -9.28 11.19 3.51
C VAL A 117 -9.07 10.80 4.96
N GLU A 118 -8.97 9.51 5.21
CA GLU A 118 -8.74 8.93 6.53
C GLU A 118 -7.45 8.09 6.51
N LEU A 119 -6.54 8.29 7.46
CA LEU A 119 -5.40 7.39 7.64
C LEU A 119 -5.90 6.10 8.28
N LEU A 120 -5.49 4.96 7.75
CA LEU A 120 -5.77 3.66 8.37
C LEU A 120 -4.65 3.27 9.32
N ASP A 121 -5.04 2.66 10.43
CA ASP A 121 -4.09 2.05 11.34
C ASP A 121 -3.31 0.92 10.67
N ALA A 122 -2.07 0.75 11.11
CA ALA A 122 -1.23 -0.34 10.61
C ALA A 122 -1.91 -1.68 10.92
N ARG A 123 -2.11 -2.50 9.89
CA ARG A 123 -2.67 -3.84 10.08
C ARG A 123 -1.75 -4.62 11.02
N PRO A 124 -2.31 -5.32 12.02
CA PRO A 124 -1.50 -6.15 12.89
C PRO A 124 -0.79 -7.22 12.08
N LEU A 125 0.42 -7.59 12.50
CA LEU A 125 1.18 -8.65 11.88
C LEU A 125 0.35 -9.94 11.90
N GLN A 126 0.05 -10.49 10.73
CA GLN A 126 -0.75 -11.72 10.58
C GLN A 126 0.05 -12.76 9.80
N CYS A 127 0.02 -14.00 10.28
CA CYS A 127 0.65 -15.12 9.63
C CYS A 127 -0.22 -15.64 8.49
N PHE A 128 0.29 -15.62 7.25
CA PHE A 128 -0.43 -16.13 6.08
C PHE A 128 -0.49 -17.68 6.01
N LYS A 129 0.09 -18.40 6.98
CA LYS A 129 -0.05 -19.86 7.11
C LYS A 129 -1.23 -20.23 8.01
N CYS A 130 -1.24 -19.82 9.27
CA CYS A 130 -2.29 -20.19 10.23
C CYS A 130 -3.40 -19.13 10.40
N LEU A 131 -3.20 -17.92 9.85
CA LEU A 131 -4.05 -16.73 9.96
C LEU A 131 -4.08 -16.07 11.35
N GLU A 132 -3.24 -16.52 12.28
CA GLU A 132 -3.08 -15.90 13.60
C GLU A 132 -2.21 -14.64 13.56
N ARG A 133 -2.32 -13.81 14.60
CA ARG A 133 -1.56 -12.56 14.72
C ARG A 133 -0.25 -12.75 15.49
N GLY A 134 0.70 -11.84 15.30
CA GLY A 134 1.93 -11.74 16.09
C GLY A 134 3.16 -12.40 15.48
N HIS A 135 3.05 -13.12 14.37
CA HIS A 135 4.20 -13.75 13.70
C HIS A 135 4.04 -13.80 12.17
N VAL A 136 5.15 -14.03 11.46
CA VAL A 136 5.21 -14.25 10.01
C VAL A 136 5.27 -15.75 9.69
N GLN A 137 4.95 -16.12 8.45
CA GLN A 137 4.96 -17.52 7.99
C GLN A 137 6.28 -18.26 8.27
N SER A 138 7.43 -17.59 8.12
CA SER A 138 8.74 -18.18 8.37
C SER A 138 8.97 -18.59 9.84
N ASN A 139 8.24 -17.97 10.77
CA ASN A 139 8.34 -18.23 12.21
C ASN A 139 7.05 -18.91 12.74
N CYS A 140 6.27 -19.55 11.85
CA CYS A 140 5.02 -20.19 12.22
C CYS A 140 5.25 -21.62 12.71
N ASN A 141 4.91 -21.88 13.97
CA ASN A 141 5.01 -23.21 14.59
C ASN A 141 3.68 -24.00 14.53
N SER A 142 2.64 -23.47 13.87
CA SER A 142 1.35 -24.16 13.75
C SER A 142 1.42 -25.23 12.66
N ASP A 143 0.83 -26.40 12.93
CA ASP A 143 0.65 -27.47 11.94
C ASP A 143 -0.50 -27.20 10.97
N ILE A 144 -1.37 -26.23 11.29
CA ILE A 144 -2.55 -25.91 10.48
C ILE A 144 -2.13 -25.03 9.31
N ASP A 145 -2.34 -25.52 8.08
CA ASP A 145 -2.13 -24.76 6.85
C ASP A 145 -3.45 -24.24 6.28
N ARG A 146 -3.63 -22.91 6.34
CA ARG A 146 -4.76 -22.15 5.81
C ARG A 146 -4.33 -21.18 4.71
N ARG A 147 -3.20 -21.42 4.03
CA ARG A 147 -2.71 -20.54 2.95
C ARG A 147 -3.71 -20.35 1.81
N GLN A 148 -4.57 -21.34 1.57
CA GLN A 148 -5.61 -21.30 0.54
C GLN A 148 -6.92 -20.65 1.00
N ASN A 149 -6.97 -20.23 2.27
CA ASN A 149 -8.12 -19.56 2.83
C ASN A 149 -7.94 -18.05 2.70
N CYS A 150 -9.04 -17.34 2.52
CA CYS A 150 -9.09 -15.90 2.57
C CYS A 150 -8.56 -15.42 3.93
N TYR A 151 -7.49 -14.64 3.94
CA TYR A 151 -6.89 -14.15 5.20
C TYR A 151 -7.79 -13.17 5.98
N ARG A 152 -8.86 -12.68 5.35
CA ARG A 152 -9.84 -11.76 5.95
C ARG A 152 -10.92 -12.49 6.73
N CYS A 153 -11.52 -13.55 6.19
CA CYS A 153 -12.64 -14.28 6.81
C CYS A 153 -12.29 -15.72 7.22
N GLY A 154 -11.20 -16.29 6.72
CA GLY A 154 -10.79 -17.67 7.02
C GLY A 154 -11.46 -18.74 6.14
N GLU A 155 -12.33 -18.37 5.21
CA GLU A 155 -13.02 -19.30 4.31
C GLU A 155 -12.23 -19.57 3.02
N LYS A 156 -12.51 -20.70 2.37
CA LYS A 156 -11.89 -21.08 1.08
C LYS A 156 -12.69 -20.54 -0.10
N GLY A 157 -12.09 -20.54 -1.29
CA GLY A 157 -12.79 -20.30 -2.56
C GLY A 157 -12.81 -18.86 -3.05
N HIS A 158 -12.22 -17.90 -2.33
CA HIS A 158 -12.10 -16.51 -2.79
C HIS A 158 -10.83 -15.84 -2.23
N LEU A 159 -10.40 -14.75 -2.88
CA LEU A 159 -9.34 -13.87 -2.39
C LEU A 159 -9.93 -12.79 -1.50
N ALA A 160 -9.13 -12.20 -0.62
CA ALA A 160 -9.59 -11.13 0.27
C ALA A 160 -10.15 -9.89 -0.45
N GLN A 161 -9.82 -9.73 -1.73
CA GLN A 161 -10.36 -8.69 -2.61
C GLN A 161 -11.83 -8.96 -3.02
N ASP A 162 -12.24 -10.22 -3.06
CA ASP A 162 -13.58 -10.68 -3.42
C ASP A 162 -14.34 -11.17 -2.16
N CYS A 163 -13.85 -10.81 -0.96
CA CYS A 163 -14.45 -11.20 0.31
C CYS A 163 -15.59 -10.24 0.68
N GLU A 164 -16.81 -10.79 0.79
CA GLU A 164 -18.03 -10.05 1.14
C GLU A 164 -18.29 -9.95 2.66
N ALA A 165 -17.44 -10.58 3.48
CA ALA A 165 -17.50 -10.55 4.95
C ALA A 165 -17.01 -9.25 5.60
#